data_AF-A0A1G6C5P1-F1
#
_entry.id   AF-A0A1G6C5P1-F1
#
_cell.length_a   1.000
_cell.length_b   1.000
_cell.length_c   1.000
_cell.angle_alpha   90.00
_cell.angle_beta   90.00
_cell.angle_gamma   90.00
#
_symmetry.space_group_name_H-M   'P 1'
#
loop_
_entity.id
_entity.type
_entity.pdbx_description
1 polymer ?
#
loop_
_entity_poly.entity_id
_entity_poly.type
_entity_poly.pdbx_seq_one_letter_code
_entity_poly.pdbx_strand_id
1 'polypeptide(L)' 'MRCLEPMIITEILRLKEMHLTYREIAEATDVSKTTVGEIINKC' A
#
# COMPACT_ATOMS: atom_id res chain seq x y z
N MET A 1 -11.92 -8.20 -4.35
CA MET A 1 -10.50 -7.83 -4.17
C MET A 1 -9.87 -7.77 -5.54
N ARG A 2 -9.25 -6.64 -5.91
CA ARG A 2 -8.35 -6.62 -7.07
C ARG A 2 -7.13 -7.47 -6.69
N CYS A 3 -6.74 -8.42 -7.51
CA CYS A 3 -5.52 -9.18 -7.31
C CYS A 3 -4.34 -8.24 -7.62
N LEU A 4 -3.83 -7.57 -6.59
CA LEU A 4 -2.58 -6.83 -6.70
C LEU A 4 -1.45 -7.83 -6.80
N GLU A 5 -0.43 -7.48 -7.57
CA GLU A 5 0.80 -8.26 -7.61
C GLU A 5 1.40 -8.34 -6.20
N PRO A 6 1.87 -9.52 -5.76
CA PRO A 6 2.46 -9.68 -4.42
C PRO A 6 3.54 -8.64 -4.11
N MET A 7 4.31 -8.24 -5.12
CA MET A 7 5.34 -7.21 -5.02
C MET A 7 4.79 -5.85 -4.58
N ILE A 8 3.61 -5.45 -5.07
CA ILE A 8 2.97 -4.18 -4.68
C ILE A 8 2.52 -4.23 -3.22
N ILE A 9 1.98 -5.37 -2.77
CA ILE A 9 1.57 -5.55 -1.36
C ILE A 9 2.79 -5.43 -0.45
N THR A 10 3.88 -6.11 -0.77
CA THR A 10 5.13 -6.04 0.02
C THR A 10 5.69 -4.62 0.06
N GLU A 11 5.68 -3.90 -1.06
CA GLU A 11 6.16 -2.51 -1.09
C GLU A 11 5.29 -1.58 -0.23
N ILE A 12 3.97 -1.74 -0.27
CA ILE A 12 3.04 -0.97 0.58
C ILE A 12 3.33 -1.18 2.07
N LEU A 13 3.57 -2.43 2.49
CA LEU A 13 3.90 -2.75 3.88
C LEU A 13 5.27 -2.19 4.29
N ARG A 14 6.27 -2.31 3.42
CA ARG A 14 7.61 -1.73 3.64
C ARG A 14 7.55 -0.21 3.81
N LEU A 15 6.85 0.50 2.93
CA LEU A 15 6.72 1.96 3.02
C LEU A 15 5.94 2.38 4.27
N LYS A 16 4.98 1.55 4.72
CA LYS A 16 4.28 1.77 5.99
C LYS A 16 5.21 1.63 7.20
N GLU A 17 6.12 0.66 7.21
CA GLU A 17 7.16 0.51 8.25
C GLU A 17 8.12 1.71 8.26
N MET A 18 8.36 2.33 7.11
CA MET A 18 9.12 3.59 7.00
C MET A 18 8.34 4.84 7.47
N HIS A 19 7.14 4.66 8.05
CA HIS A 19 6.26 5.71 8.56
C HIS A 19 5.72 6.69 7.51
N LEU A 20 5.66 6.30 6.23
CA LEU A 20 5.00 7.11 5.21
C LEU A 20 3.48 7.18 5.46
N THR A 21 2.89 8.30 5.04
CA THR A 21 1.44 8.46 5.03
C THR A 21 0.81 7.65 3.90
N TYR A 22 -0.48 7.31 4.04
CA TYR A 22 -1.18 6.53 3.00
C TYR A 22 -1.23 7.25 1.65
N ARG A 23 -1.10 8.58 1.63
CA ARG A 23 -1.05 9.35 0.41
C ARG A 23 0.30 9.18 -0.29
N GLU A 24 1.41 9.28 0.44
CA GLU A 24 2.75 9.08 -0.13
C GLU A 24 2.94 7.65 -0.62
N ILE A 25 2.43 6.66 0.12
CA ILE A 25 2.45 5.25 -0.29
C ILE A 25 1.67 5.05 -1.59
N ALA A 26 0.48 5.65 -1.69
CA ALA A 26 -0.36 5.59 -2.89
C ALA A 26 0.35 6.21 -4.11
N GLU A 27 0.98 7.37 -3.93
CA GLU A 27 1.78 8.03 -4.96
C GLU A 27 2.99 7.16 -5.39
N ALA A 28 3.67 6.51 -4.44
CA ALA A 28 4.85 5.67 -4.71
C ALA A 28 4.54 4.32 -5.38
N THR A 29 3.34 3.78 -5.18
CA THR A 29 2.95 2.43 -5.64
C THR A 29 1.92 2.45 -6.77
N ASP A 30 1.55 3.64 -7.26
CA ASP A 30 0.53 3.87 -8.29
C ASP A 30 -0.82 3.17 -7.99
N VAL A 31 -1.21 3.20 -6.71
CA VAL A 31 -2.52 2.69 -6.27
C VAL A 31 -3.30 3.78 -5.54
N SER A 32 -4.61 3.58 -5.38
CA SER A 32 -5.42 4.53 -4.63
C SER A 32 -5.09 4.50 -3.13
N LYS A 33 -5.19 5.65 -2.46
CA LYS A 33 -5.10 5.74 -0.98
C LYS A 33 -6.04 4.77 -0.27
N THR A 34 -7.23 4.55 -0.81
CA THR A 34 -8.21 3.60 -0.26
C THR A 34 -7.66 2.17 -0.34
N THR A 35 -7.03 1.80 -1.46
CA THR A 35 -6.38 0.50 -1.64
C THR A 35 -5.24 0.28 -0.65
N VAL A 36 -4.39 1.29 -0.43
CA VAL A 36 -3.35 1.24 0.61
C VAL A 36 -3.97 0.94 1.99
N GLY A 37 -5.02 1.68 2.37
CA GLY A 37 -5.72 1.49 3.64
C GLY A 37 -6.35 0.10 3.79
N GLU A 38 -6.93 -0.45 2.72
CA GLU A 38 -7.48 -1.80 2.73
C GLU A 38 -6.40 -2.87 2.93
N ILE A 39 -5.22 -2.72 2.34
CA ILE A 39 -4.11 -3.68 2.47
C ILE A 39 -3.54 -3.65 3.88
N ILE A 40 -3.23 -2.45 4.38
CA ILE A 40 -2.66 -2.26 5.73
C ILE A 40 -3.62 -2.76 6.82
N ASN A 41 -4.94 -2.72 6.59
CA ASN A 41 -5.91 -3.26 7.56
C ASN A 41 -6.03 -4.80 7.49
N LYS A 42 -5.67 -5.40 6.35
CA LYS A 42 -5.80 -6.85 6.13
C LYS A 42 -4.53 -7.63 6.44
N CYS A 43 -3.38 -6.97 6.49
CA CYS A 43 -2.06 -7.53 6.72
C CYS A 43 -1.47 -6.94 8.00
#